data_AF-A0A2E1PBS0-F1
#
_entry.id   AF-A0A2E1PBS0-F1
#
_cell.length_a   1.000
_cell.length_b   1.000
_cell.length_c   1.000
_cell.angle_alpha   90.00
_cell.angle_beta   90.00
_cell.angle_gamma   90.00
#
_symmetry.space_group_name_H-M   'P 1'
#
loop_
_entity.id
_entity.type
_entity.pdbx_description
1 polymer ?
#
loop_
_entity_poly.entity_id
_entity_poly.type
_entity_poly.pdbx_seq_one_letter_code
_entity_poly.pdbx_strand_id
1 'polypeptide(L)'
;MELNQDEIRLKTIKAKKMMLLFCLLSISMTFAGLTSAYIVSKARPDWLKDFDLPLSFTISTIIIILSSLSMWLAKKSVFKNEIKNANKWLLITFSLAIFFIFLQISGFNSIINQGYFFTGAQSTVTTSFLYVLTALHLLHLFAGLIVLIVVLANNHKEKYIKEKLGFELAVTFWHFLGGLWLYLFVFLYFFR
;
A
#
# COMPACT_ATOMS: atom_id res chain seq x y z
N MET A 1 -29.67 13.80 30.17
CA MET A 1 -28.58 12.81 30.29
C MET A 1 -27.41 13.38 29.51
N GLU A 2 -26.59 14.21 30.15
CA GLU A 2 -25.38 14.74 29.53
C GLU A 2 -24.41 13.56 29.37
N LEU A 3 -24.15 13.17 28.12
CA LEU A 3 -23.18 12.14 27.82
C LEU A 3 -21.83 12.61 28.37
N ASN A 4 -21.20 11.77 29.20
CA ASN A 4 -19.86 12.03 29.69
C ASN A 4 -18.92 12.21 28.48
N GLN A 5 -18.08 13.25 28.49
CA GLN A 5 -17.18 13.61 27.38
C GLN A 5 -16.30 12.43 26.94
N ASP A 6 -15.98 11.53 27.87
CA ASP A 6 -15.25 10.29 27.62
C ASP A 6 -16.05 9.25 26.80
N GLU A 7 -17.36 9.13 27.01
CA GLU A 7 -18.20 8.22 26.23
C GLU A 7 -18.34 8.69 24.77
N ILE A 8 -18.49 10.00 24.55
CA ILE A 8 -18.54 10.58 23.20
C ILE A 8 -17.21 10.33 22.48
N ARG A 9 -16.09 10.50 23.18
CA ARG A 9 -14.75 10.24 22.65
C ARG A 9 -14.58 8.76 22.26
N LEU A 10 -14.96 7.82 23.13
CA LEU A 10 -14.88 6.39 22.86
C LEU A 10 -15.74 5.97 21.66
N LYS A 11 -16.98 6.47 21.56
CA LYS A 11 -17.86 6.23 20.40
C LYS A 11 -17.23 6.73 19.11
N THR A 12 -16.66 7.94 19.14
CA THR A 12 -15.99 8.54 17.97
C THR A 12 -14.77 7.73 17.53
N ILE A 13 -13.96 7.26 18.47
CA ILE A 13 -12.81 6.38 18.22
C ILE A 13 -13.25 5.09 17.52
N LYS A 14 -14.28 4.43 18.06
CA LYS A 14 -14.83 3.19 17.50
C LYS A 14 -15.39 3.41 16.09
N ALA A 15 -16.11 4.52 15.88
CA ALA A 15 -16.65 4.90 14.58
C ALA A 15 -15.54 5.11 13.54
N LYS A 16 -14.47 5.83 13.87
CA LYS A 16 -13.32 6.04 12.97
C LYS A 16 -12.61 4.74 12.62
N LYS A 17 -12.44 3.81 13.57
CA LYS A 17 -11.87 2.48 13.31
C LYS A 17 -12.78 1.65 12.39
N MET A 18 -14.09 1.69 12.59
CA MET A 18 -15.05 1.01 11.71
C MET A 18 -15.07 1.61 10.30
N MET A 19 -15.01 2.94 10.17
CA MET A 19 -14.93 3.61 8.87
C MET A 19 -13.66 3.22 8.12
N LEU A 20 -12.51 3.16 8.81
CA LEU A 20 -11.28 2.63 8.22
C LEU A 20 -11.48 1.19 7.75
N LEU A 21 -11.99 0.31 8.60
CA LEU A 21 -12.21 -1.10 8.26
C LEU A 21 -13.08 -1.27 7.00
N PHE A 22 -14.17 -0.50 6.90
CA PHE A 22 -15.03 -0.51 5.72
C PHE A 22 -14.28 -0.06 4.46
N CYS A 23 -13.46 0.99 4.57
CA CYS A 23 -12.60 1.44 3.48
C CYS A 23 -11.60 0.35 3.05
N LEU A 24 -10.93 -0.31 4.00
CA LEU A 24 -9.99 -1.41 3.72
C LEU A 24 -10.71 -2.58 3.02
N LEU A 25 -11.92 -2.93 3.47
CA LEU A 25 -12.72 -3.99 2.87
C LEU A 25 -13.13 -3.63 1.43
N SER A 26 -13.54 -2.40 1.17
CA SER A 26 -13.86 -1.93 -0.18
C SER A 26 -12.67 -2.01 -1.13
N ILE A 27 -11.46 -1.66 -0.65
CA ILE A 27 -10.23 -1.80 -1.43
C ILE A 27 -9.98 -3.28 -1.74
N SER A 28 -10.02 -4.15 -0.72
CA SER A 28 -9.86 -5.60 -0.89
C SER A 28 -10.82 -6.18 -1.93
N MET A 29 -12.10 -5.78 -1.91
CA MET A 29 -13.09 -6.27 -2.87
C MET A 29 -12.78 -5.84 -4.31
N THR A 30 -12.30 -4.60 -4.52
CA THR A 30 -11.88 -4.13 -5.84
C THR A 30 -10.73 -4.98 -6.39
N PHE A 31 -9.71 -5.24 -5.57
CA PHE A 31 -8.59 -6.08 -5.97
C PHE A 31 -8.99 -7.53 -6.18
N ALA A 32 -9.86 -8.10 -5.33
CA ALA A 32 -10.38 -9.45 -5.49
C ALA A 32 -11.19 -9.61 -6.79
N GLY A 33 -11.97 -8.61 -7.17
CA GLY A 33 -12.69 -8.60 -8.45
C GLY A 33 -11.74 -8.58 -9.65
N LEU A 34 -10.70 -7.75 -9.60
CA LEU A 34 -9.70 -7.67 -10.67
C LEU A 34 -8.85 -8.95 -10.77
N THR A 35 -8.45 -9.56 -9.65
CA THR A 35 -7.72 -10.84 -9.67
C THR A 35 -8.61 -12.01 -10.11
N SER A 36 -9.90 -12.00 -9.77
CA SER A 36 -10.87 -12.96 -10.32
C SER A 36 -11.02 -12.83 -11.83
N ALA A 37 -11.17 -11.60 -12.35
CA ALA A 37 -11.21 -11.33 -13.78
C ALA A 37 -9.92 -11.78 -14.50
N TYR A 38 -8.76 -11.63 -13.85
CA TYR A 38 -7.47 -12.12 -14.35
C TYR A 38 -7.46 -13.66 -14.47
N ILE A 39 -7.91 -14.39 -13.44
CA ILE A 39 -7.96 -15.87 -13.46
C ILE A 39 -8.88 -16.36 -14.59
N VAL A 40 -10.06 -15.77 -14.73
CA VAL A 40 -11.02 -16.16 -15.78
C VAL A 40 -10.46 -15.85 -17.17
N SER A 41 -9.79 -14.71 -17.32
CA SER A 41 -9.19 -14.30 -18.61
C SER A 41 -7.99 -15.15 -19.01
N LYS A 42 -7.30 -15.79 -18.05
CA LYS A 42 -6.20 -16.75 -18.30
C LYS A 42 -6.63 -17.99 -19.08
N ALA A 43 -7.92 -18.32 -19.11
CA ALA A 43 -8.44 -19.43 -19.89
C ALA A 43 -8.41 -19.19 -21.43
N ARG A 44 -8.03 -17.99 -21.89
CA ARG A 44 -7.90 -17.69 -23.31
C ARG A 44 -6.61 -18.27 -23.92
N PRO A 45 -6.65 -18.74 -25.18
CA PRO A 45 -5.50 -19.32 -25.87
C PRO A 45 -4.35 -18.33 -26.16
N ASP A 46 -4.63 -17.02 -26.17
CA ASP A 46 -3.63 -15.95 -26.40
C ASP A 46 -2.81 -15.57 -25.15
N TRP A 47 -2.84 -16.39 -24.10
CA TRP A 47 -2.17 -16.08 -22.84
C TRP A 47 -0.66 -16.33 -22.91
N LEU A 48 0.12 -15.27 -22.71
CA LEU A 48 1.59 -15.35 -22.62
C LEU A 48 1.99 -16.15 -21.38
N LYS A 49 2.50 -17.36 -21.57
CA LYS A 49 3.02 -18.23 -20.49
C LYS A 49 4.42 -17.84 -20.00
N ASP A 50 5.15 -17.03 -20.77
CA ASP A 50 6.56 -16.73 -20.53
C ASP A 50 6.81 -15.24 -20.20
N PHE A 51 5.98 -14.66 -19.32
CA PHE A 51 6.24 -13.31 -18.83
C PHE A 51 7.21 -13.32 -17.64
N ASP A 52 8.48 -13.05 -17.90
CA ASP A 52 9.48 -12.85 -16.84
C ASP A 52 9.29 -11.51 -16.13
N LEU A 53 8.75 -11.58 -14.91
CA LEU A 53 8.68 -10.44 -13.99
C LEU A 53 10.11 -9.93 -13.72
N PRO A 54 10.42 -8.66 -14.04
CA PRO A 54 11.75 -8.13 -13.81
C PRO A 54 12.10 -8.12 -12.32
N LEU A 55 13.38 -8.34 -12.00
CA LEU A 55 13.92 -8.36 -10.62
C LEU A 55 13.52 -7.13 -9.79
N SER A 56 13.23 -6.00 -10.44
CA SER A 56 12.69 -4.78 -9.83
C SER A 56 11.45 -5.04 -8.96
N PHE A 57 10.55 -5.95 -9.36
CA PHE A 57 9.37 -6.29 -8.56
C PHE A 57 9.74 -7.03 -7.27
N THR A 58 10.67 -7.98 -7.33
CA THR A 58 11.17 -8.71 -6.14
C THR A 58 11.86 -7.76 -5.17
N ILE A 59 12.71 -6.86 -5.67
CA ILE A 59 13.38 -5.83 -4.85
C ILE A 59 12.33 -4.91 -4.21
N SER A 60 11.31 -4.49 -4.96
CA SER A 60 10.24 -3.65 -4.43
C SER A 60 9.47 -4.33 -3.27
N THR A 61 9.26 -5.64 -3.34
CA THR A 61 8.60 -6.42 -2.29
C THR A 61 9.45 -6.48 -1.01
N ILE A 62 10.77 -6.65 -1.13
CA ILE A 62 11.67 -6.59 0.04
C ILE A 62 11.58 -5.20 0.69
N ILE A 63 11.52 -4.15 -0.12
CA ILE A 63 11.49 -2.76 0.37
C ILE A 63 10.16 -2.43 1.03
N ILE A 64 9.03 -2.95 0.55
CA ILE A 64 7.75 -2.73 1.22
C ILE A 64 7.68 -3.47 2.56
N ILE A 65 8.31 -4.65 2.67
CA ILE A 65 8.45 -5.37 3.94
C ILE A 65 9.33 -4.57 4.92
N LEU A 66 10.46 -4.02 4.47
CA LEU A 66 11.31 -3.15 5.29
C LEU A 66 10.60 -1.86 5.71
N SER A 67 9.77 -1.29 4.82
CA SER A 67 8.95 -0.11 5.10
C SER A 67 7.90 -0.40 6.18
N SER A 68 7.26 -1.58 6.10
CA SER A 68 6.32 -2.09 7.11
C SER A 68 6.99 -2.24 8.48
N LEU A 69 8.20 -2.82 8.53
CA LEU A 69 8.96 -2.95 9.78
C LEU A 69 9.34 -1.57 10.36
N SER A 70 9.77 -0.64 9.51
CA SER A 70 10.09 0.74 9.90
C SER A 70 8.87 1.47 10.49
N MET A 71 7.69 1.25 9.92
CA MET A 71 6.44 1.83 10.42
C MET A 71 6.03 1.25 11.78
N TRP A 72 6.28 -0.05 12.00
CA TRP A 72 6.06 -0.68 13.30
C TRP A 72 7.01 -0.11 14.38
N LEU A 73 8.27 0.12 14.03
CA LEU A 73 9.24 0.78 14.92
C LEU A 73 8.84 2.23 15.23
N ALA A 74 8.33 2.98 14.24
CA ALA A 74 7.77 4.31 14.44
C ALA A 74 6.62 4.28 15.47
N LYS A 75 5.70 3.31 15.36
CA LYS A 75 4.63 3.09 16.35
C LYS A 75 5.20 2.86 17.75
N LYS A 76 6.17 1.97 17.89
CA LYS A 76 6.80 1.68 19.18
C LYS A 76 7.42 2.93 19.81
N SER A 77 8.10 3.78 19.03
CA SER A 77 8.66 5.05 19.50
C SER A 77 7.60 6.06 19.92
N VAL A 78 6.48 6.18 19.20
CA VAL A 78 5.35 7.04 19.61
C VAL A 78 4.73 6.57 20.93
N PHE A 79 4.62 5.25 21.14
CA PHE A 79 4.11 4.71 22.41
C PHE A 79 5.07 4.96 23.60
N LYS A 80 6.38 5.03 23.34
CA LYS A 80 7.40 5.42 24.33
C LYS A 80 7.54 6.95 24.50
N ASN A 81 6.70 7.75 23.83
CA ASN A 81 6.79 9.22 23.79
C ASN A 81 8.13 9.76 23.25
N GLU A 82 8.87 8.96 22.46
CA GLU A 82 10.12 9.38 21.84
C GLU A 82 9.88 9.99 20.45
N ILE A 83 9.49 11.26 20.42
CA ILE A 83 9.06 11.95 19.19
C ILE A 83 10.19 12.05 18.15
N LYS A 84 11.42 12.29 18.60
CA LYS A 84 12.61 12.35 17.73
C LYS A 84 12.86 11.01 17.02
N ASN A 85 12.75 9.90 17.74
CA ASN A 85 12.94 8.57 17.15
C ASN A 85 11.77 8.20 16.24
N ALA A 86 10.54 8.55 16.62
CA ALA A 86 9.37 8.36 15.76
C ALA A 86 9.50 9.12 14.42
N ASN A 87 9.96 10.38 14.44
CA ASN A 87 10.20 11.16 13.21
C ASN A 87 11.28 10.53 12.33
N LYS A 88 12.38 10.03 12.91
CA LYS A 88 13.42 9.33 12.14
C LYS A 88 12.85 8.11 11.43
N TRP A 89 12.09 7.27 12.13
CA TRP A 89 11.47 6.08 11.52
C TRP A 89 10.43 6.43 10.47
N LEU A 90 9.62 7.47 10.69
CA LEU A 90 8.66 7.96 9.69
C LEU A 90 9.35 8.48 8.42
N LEU A 91 10.45 9.21 8.56
CA LEU A 91 11.26 9.67 7.42
C LEU A 91 11.86 8.49 6.66
N ILE A 92 12.36 7.48 7.37
CA ILE A 92 12.85 6.24 6.74
C ILE A 92 11.72 5.56 5.96
N THR A 93 10.55 5.36 6.56
CA THR A 93 9.38 4.78 5.89
C THR A 93 9.00 5.57 4.63
N PHE A 94 9.01 6.90 4.70
CA PHE A 94 8.71 7.79 3.57
C PHE A 94 9.73 7.64 2.43
N SER A 95 11.03 7.65 2.74
CA SER A 95 12.09 7.44 1.76
C SER A 95 12.00 6.05 1.11
N LEU A 96 11.70 5.00 1.88
CA LEU A 96 11.48 3.66 1.35
C LEU A 96 10.25 3.61 0.42
N ALA A 97 9.20 4.37 0.73
CA ALA A 97 8.00 4.45 -0.11
C ALA A 97 8.28 5.14 -1.46
N ILE A 98 9.04 6.23 -1.46
CA ILE A 98 9.47 6.89 -2.70
C ILE A 98 10.32 5.94 -3.54
N PHE A 99 11.25 5.24 -2.90
CA PHE A 99 12.10 4.29 -3.60
C PHE A 99 11.29 3.11 -4.16
N PHE A 100 10.25 2.65 -3.46
CA PHE A 100 9.29 1.68 -3.99
C PHE A 100 8.59 2.19 -5.26
N ILE A 101 8.09 3.43 -5.25
CA ILE A 101 7.46 4.04 -6.44
C ILE A 101 8.44 4.10 -7.61
N PHE A 102 9.69 4.47 -7.36
CA PHE A 102 10.73 4.52 -8.39
C PHE A 102 11.01 3.12 -8.99
N LEU A 103 11.09 2.09 -8.15
CA LEU A 103 11.24 0.71 -8.62
C LEU A 103 10.04 0.23 -9.45
N GLN A 104 8.82 0.61 -9.08
CA GLN A 104 7.63 0.31 -9.88
C GLN A 104 7.72 0.94 -11.27
N ILE A 105 8.03 2.24 -11.35
CA ILE A 105 8.17 2.95 -12.63
C ILE A 105 9.30 2.35 -13.47
N SER A 106 10.44 2.03 -12.86
CA SER A 106 11.56 1.37 -13.55
C SER A 106 11.20 -0.04 -14.04
N GLY A 107 10.44 -0.80 -13.25
CA GLY A 107 9.87 -2.08 -13.65
C GLY A 107 8.96 -1.95 -14.88
N PHE A 108 8.08 -0.95 -14.90
CA PHE A 108 7.22 -0.66 -16.05
C PHE A 108 8.00 -0.26 -17.29
N ASN A 109 8.96 0.66 -17.15
CA ASN A 109 9.80 1.07 -18.26
C ASN A 109 10.58 -0.11 -18.85
N SER A 110 11.03 -1.05 -18.00
CA SER A 110 11.69 -2.28 -18.46
C SER A 110 10.74 -3.19 -19.24
N ILE A 111 9.49 -3.33 -18.79
CA ILE A 111 8.44 -4.11 -19.48
C ILE A 111 8.08 -3.48 -20.83
N ILE A 112 7.97 -2.14 -20.88
CA ILE A 112 7.69 -1.39 -22.11
C ILE A 112 8.86 -1.52 -23.10
N ASN A 113 10.10 -1.41 -22.63
CA ASN A 113 11.30 -1.59 -23.46
C ASN A 113 11.47 -3.01 -23.99
N GLN A 114 10.87 -4.01 -23.34
CA GLN A 114 10.82 -5.40 -23.82
C GLN A 114 9.71 -5.64 -24.86
N GLY A 115 8.96 -4.60 -25.27
CA GLY A 115 7.94 -4.69 -26.32
C GLY A 115 6.52 -4.95 -25.83
N TYR A 116 6.29 -5.03 -24.51
CA TYR A 116 4.97 -5.23 -23.93
C TYR A 116 4.30 -3.89 -23.64
N PHE A 117 3.66 -3.31 -24.66
CA PHE A 117 3.01 -1.99 -24.56
C PHE A 117 1.67 -2.06 -23.80
N PHE A 118 1.30 -0.92 -23.19
CA PHE A 118 0.01 -0.68 -22.53
C PHE A 118 -1.19 -0.69 -23.50
N THR A 119 -0.96 -0.32 -24.77
CA THR A 119 -1.92 -0.32 -25.88
C THR A 119 -1.20 -0.51 -27.22
N GLY A 120 -1.70 -1.38 -28.10
CA GLY A 120 -1.15 -1.62 -29.44
C GLY A 120 -1.42 -3.03 -29.95
N ALA A 121 -1.12 -3.30 -31.23
CA ALA A 121 -1.33 -4.61 -31.88
C ALA A 121 -0.47 -5.76 -31.29
N GLN A 122 0.47 -5.44 -30.39
CA GLN A 122 1.32 -6.39 -29.66
C GLN A 122 0.99 -6.47 -28.15
N SER A 123 -0.06 -5.77 -27.69
CA SER A 123 -0.49 -5.78 -26.29
C SER A 123 -1.37 -6.99 -26.00
N THR A 124 -0.83 -7.97 -25.30
CA THR A 124 -1.63 -9.10 -24.79
C THR A 124 -2.48 -8.64 -23.61
N VAL A 125 -3.69 -9.22 -23.49
CA VAL A 125 -4.64 -8.99 -22.40
C VAL A 125 -3.97 -9.13 -21.02
N THR A 126 -3.01 -10.05 -20.88
CA THR A 126 -2.20 -10.28 -19.68
C THR A 126 -1.46 -9.02 -19.17
N THR A 127 -0.79 -8.29 -20.07
CA THR A 127 -0.01 -7.09 -19.71
C THR A 127 -0.92 -5.94 -19.28
N SER A 128 -2.10 -5.82 -19.90
CA SER A 128 -3.10 -4.81 -19.54
C SER A 128 -3.62 -4.99 -18.11
N PHE A 129 -3.95 -6.23 -17.72
CA PHE A 129 -4.39 -6.51 -16.35
C PHE A 129 -3.28 -6.27 -15.33
N LEU A 130 -2.04 -6.68 -15.62
CA LEU A 130 -0.90 -6.43 -14.75
C LEU A 130 -0.72 -4.92 -14.52
N TYR A 131 -0.77 -4.13 -15.60
CA TYR A 131 -0.66 -2.68 -15.50
C TYR A 131 -1.80 -2.09 -14.67
N VAL A 132 -3.05 -2.48 -14.90
CA VAL A 132 -4.20 -1.97 -14.13
C VAL A 132 -4.09 -2.32 -12.64
N LEU A 133 -3.76 -3.57 -12.30
CA LEU A 133 -3.60 -4.03 -10.91
C LEU A 133 -2.53 -3.21 -10.19
N THR A 134 -1.36 -3.06 -10.80
CA THR A 134 -0.25 -2.34 -10.19
C THR A 134 -0.47 -0.83 -10.20
N ALA A 135 -1.05 -0.23 -11.25
CA ALA A 135 -1.36 1.19 -11.29
C ALA A 135 -2.40 1.56 -10.22
N LEU A 136 -3.42 0.73 -10.04
CA LEU A 136 -4.40 0.90 -8.97
C LEU A 136 -3.73 0.82 -7.59
N HIS A 137 -2.80 -0.13 -7.40
CA HIS A 137 -2.04 -0.22 -6.15
C HIS A 137 -1.19 1.03 -5.92
N LEU A 138 -0.49 1.50 -6.95
CA LEU A 138 0.35 2.69 -6.88
C LEU A 138 -0.46 3.94 -6.52
N LEU A 139 -1.69 4.07 -7.04
CA LEU A 139 -2.62 5.12 -6.67
C LEU A 139 -2.96 5.08 -5.18
N HIS A 140 -3.29 3.89 -4.64
CA HIS A 140 -3.56 3.73 -3.20
C HIS A 140 -2.32 4.01 -2.35
N LEU A 141 -1.13 3.67 -2.86
CA LEU A 141 0.14 3.99 -2.21
C LEU A 141 0.44 5.47 -2.19
N PHE A 142 0.13 6.19 -3.26
CA PHE A 142 0.22 7.64 -3.28
C PHE A 142 -0.73 8.28 -2.25
N ALA A 143 -1.97 7.78 -2.13
CA ALA A 143 -2.89 8.21 -1.07
C ALA A 143 -2.33 7.91 0.33
N GLY A 144 -1.72 6.74 0.54
CA GLY A 144 -1.02 6.39 1.77
C GLY A 144 0.15 7.32 2.08
N LEU A 145 0.89 7.75 1.07
CA LEU A 145 2.01 8.68 1.21
C LEU A 145 1.55 10.04 1.72
N ILE A 146 0.41 10.54 1.22
CA ILE A 146 -0.21 11.78 1.71
C ILE A 146 -0.57 11.63 3.20
N VAL A 147 -1.17 10.50 3.59
CA VAL A 147 -1.47 10.22 5.01
C VAL A 147 -0.19 10.19 5.85
N LEU A 148 0.90 9.60 5.34
CA LEU A 148 2.19 9.55 6.02
C LEU A 148 2.79 10.95 6.24
N ILE A 149 2.70 11.83 5.24
CA ILE A 149 3.14 13.24 5.36
C ILE A 149 2.32 13.97 6.44
N VAL A 150 1.00 13.78 6.45
CA VAL A 150 0.12 14.38 7.47
C VAL A 150 0.47 13.87 8.88
N VAL A 151 0.78 12.58 9.02
CA VAL A 151 1.22 12.00 10.29
C VAL A 151 2.58 12.54 10.70
N LEU A 152 3.53 12.68 9.78
CA LEU A 152 4.84 13.25 10.05
C LEU A 152 4.72 14.71 10.52
N ALA A 153 3.90 15.53 9.85
CA ALA A 153 3.64 16.92 10.24
C ALA A 153 2.95 17.02 11.61
N ASN A 154 1.98 16.15 11.90
CA ASN A 154 1.32 16.10 13.21
C ASN A 154 2.23 15.59 14.33
N ASN A 155 3.18 14.69 14.03
CA ASN A 155 4.16 14.21 15.00
C ASN A 155 5.19 15.30 15.33
N HIS A 156 5.57 16.12 14.36
CA HIS A 156 6.39 17.31 14.60
C HIS A 156 5.69 18.34 15.49
N LYS A 157 4.36 18.46 15.39
CA LYS A 157 3.54 19.32 16.28
C LYS A 157 3.20 18.68 17.63
N GLU A 158 3.81 17.55 17.96
CA GLU A 158 3.62 16.80 19.23
C GLU A 158 2.16 16.40 19.52
N LYS A 159 1.29 16.41 18.50
CA LYS A 159 -0.15 16.17 18.63
C LYS A 159 -0.48 14.76 19.13
N TYR A 160 0.40 13.81 18.83
CA TYR A 160 0.26 12.40 19.22
C TYR A 160 0.58 12.10 20.68
N ILE A 161 1.06 13.08 21.46
CA ILE A 161 1.18 12.93 22.92
C ILE A 161 -0.22 12.77 23.56
N LYS A 162 -1.23 13.48 23.03
CA LYS A 162 -2.61 13.47 23.58
C LYS A 162 -3.59 12.58 22.79
N GLU A 163 -3.40 12.41 21.48
CA GLU A 163 -4.33 11.67 20.62
C GLU A 163 -3.61 10.72 19.66
N LYS A 164 -3.38 9.46 20.10
CA LYS A 164 -2.66 8.43 19.33
C LYS A 164 -3.49 7.77 18.21
N LEU A 165 -4.79 8.04 18.16
CA LEU A 165 -5.73 7.41 17.23
C LEU A 165 -5.33 7.60 15.76
N GLY A 166 -5.04 8.85 15.36
CA GLY A 166 -4.70 9.16 13.97
C GLY A 166 -3.45 8.43 13.50
N PHE A 167 -2.48 8.24 14.40
CA PHE A 167 -1.27 7.48 14.12
C PHE A 167 -1.58 5.98 13.99
N GLU A 168 -2.38 5.42 14.90
CA GLU A 168 -2.78 4.01 14.84
C GLU A 168 -3.52 3.67 13.54
N LEU A 169 -4.46 4.52 13.12
CA LEU A 169 -5.20 4.38 11.87
C LEU A 169 -4.27 4.40 10.65
N ALA A 170 -3.31 5.34 10.62
CA ALA A 170 -2.35 5.45 9.53
C ALA A 170 -1.42 4.23 9.46
N VAL A 171 -0.94 3.73 10.61
CA VAL A 171 -0.13 2.51 10.67
C VAL A 171 -0.92 1.31 10.13
N THR A 172 -2.18 1.14 10.54
CA THR A 172 -3.03 0.05 10.05
C THR A 172 -3.25 0.15 8.54
N PHE A 173 -3.52 1.34 8.01
CA PHE A 173 -3.66 1.56 6.57
C PHE A 173 -2.37 1.23 5.80
N TRP A 174 -1.22 1.67 6.31
CA TRP A 174 0.09 1.41 5.70
C TRP A 174 0.43 -0.08 5.66
N HIS A 175 0.22 -0.80 6.77
CA HIS A 175 0.44 -2.24 6.81
C HIS A 175 -0.51 -3.00 5.88
N PHE A 176 -1.78 -2.59 5.81
CA PHE A 176 -2.73 -3.18 4.88
C PHE A 176 -2.26 -3.04 3.44
N LEU A 177 -1.82 -1.86 3.05
CA LEU A 177 -1.35 -1.60 1.68
C LEU A 177 -0.07 -2.38 1.33
N GLY A 178 0.84 -2.55 2.29
CA GLY A 178 2.01 -3.42 2.14
C GLY A 178 1.64 -4.90 2.03
N GLY A 179 0.68 -5.36 2.83
CA GLY A 179 0.15 -6.72 2.74
C GLY A 179 -0.59 -7.00 1.43
N LEU A 180 -1.37 -6.02 0.95
CA LEU A 180 -2.04 -6.05 -0.35
C LEU A 180 -1.02 -6.21 -1.49
N TRP A 181 0.11 -5.47 -1.44
CA TRP A 181 1.17 -5.63 -2.43
C TRP A 181 1.78 -7.03 -2.41
N LEU A 182 2.08 -7.54 -1.21
CA LEU A 182 2.65 -8.88 -1.06
C LEU A 182 1.72 -9.94 -1.64
N TYR A 183 0.41 -9.81 -1.39
CA TYR A 183 -0.61 -10.66 -2.01
C TYR A 183 -0.57 -10.57 -3.54
N LEU A 184 -0.56 -9.37 -4.12
CA LEU A 184 -0.50 -9.18 -5.58
C LEU A 184 0.79 -9.76 -6.17
N PHE A 185 1.92 -9.56 -5.51
CA PHE A 185 3.21 -10.09 -5.96
C PHE A 185 3.21 -11.62 -5.97
N VAL A 186 2.76 -12.27 -4.89
CA VAL A 186 2.65 -13.73 -4.83
C VAL A 186 1.65 -14.25 -5.86
N PHE A 187 0.52 -13.55 -6.03
CA PHE A 187 -0.48 -13.89 -7.02
C PHE A 187 0.08 -13.84 -8.44
N LEU A 188 0.74 -12.75 -8.83
CA LEU A 188 1.35 -12.61 -10.15
C LEU A 188 2.51 -13.60 -10.36
N TYR A 189 3.30 -13.87 -9.33
CA TYR A 189 4.40 -14.84 -9.40
C TYR A 189 3.89 -16.28 -9.61
N PHE A 190 2.82 -16.67 -8.92
CA PHE A 190 2.26 -18.02 -9.01
C PHE A 190 1.34 -18.21 -10.24
N PHE A 191 0.60 -17.18 -10.62
CA PHE A 191 -0.35 -17.22 -11.74
C PHE A 191 0.22 -16.67 -13.06
N ARG A 192 1.55 -16.57 -13.20
CA ARG A 192 2.23 -16.46 -14.50
C ARG A 192 1.74 -17.55 -15.46
#